data_AF-A0A962HWM1-F1
#
_entry.id   AF-A0A962HWM1-F1
#
_cell.length_a   1.000
_cell.length_b   1.000
_cell.length_c   1.000
_cell.angle_alpha   90.00
_cell.angle_beta   90.00
_cell.angle_gamma   90.00
#
_symmetry.space_group_name_H-M   'P 1'
#
loop_
_entity.id
_entity.type
_entity.pdbx_description
1 polymer ?
#
loop_
_entity_poly.entity_id
_entity_poly.type
_entity_poly.pdbx_seq_one_letter_code
_entity_poly.pdbx_strand_id
1 'polypeptide(L)' 'MDTLTSSERENLARMLSERKQPLRDEIRAGLKRMRTEGYEDLLSGTSDAGDKSVAKLLTDVTNAEVVRDAVELQDV' A
#
# COMPACT_ATOMS: atom_id res chain seq x y z
N MET A 1 -17.81 30.93 8.41
CA MET A 1 -17.13 30.39 7.21
C MET A 1 -15.74 30.00 7.66
N ASP A 2 -15.47 28.70 7.76
CA ASP A 2 -14.17 28.17 8.13
C ASP A 2 -13.23 28.20 6.93
N THR A 3 -12.75 29.40 6.59
CA THR A 3 -11.65 29.56 5.65
C THR A 3 -10.34 29.47 6.41
N LEU A 4 -9.53 28.47 6.07
CA LEU A 4 -8.16 28.34 6.56
C LEU A 4 -7.38 29.65 6.36
N THR A 5 -6.55 29.99 7.32
CA THR A 5 -5.53 31.03 7.19
C THR A 5 -4.44 30.60 6.21
N SER A 6 -3.62 31.54 5.75
CA SER A 6 -2.51 31.23 4.83
C SER A 6 -1.48 30.28 5.47
N SER A 7 -1.17 30.46 6.75
CA SER A 7 -0.25 29.57 7.49
C SER A 7 -0.80 28.16 7.66
N GLU A 8 -2.11 28.01 7.88
CA GLU A 8 -2.74 26.68 7.97
C GLU A 8 -2.75 25.97 6.62
N ARG A 9 -2.99 26.69 5.51
CA ARG A 9 -2.87 26.14 4.16
C ARG A 9 -1.45 25.68 3.84
N GLU A 10 -0.45 26.50 4.18
CA GLU A 10 0.95 26.18 3.93
C GLU A 10 1.41 24.99 4.78
N ASN A 11 0.95 24.91 6.02
CA ASN A 11 1.20 23.76 6.89
C ASN A 11 0.60 22.47 6.33
N LEU A 12 -0.66 22.51 5.86
CA LEU A 12 -1.30 21.35 5.22
C LEU A 12 -0.57 20.93 3.94
N ALA A 13 -0.20 21.89 3.08
CA ALA A 13 0.55 21.59 1.85
C ALA A 13 1.90 20.92 2.15
N ARG A 14 2.59 21.38 3.19
CA ARG A 14 3.84 20.75 3.66
C ARG A 14 3.59 19.33 4.14
N MET A 15 2.58 19.10 4.98
CA MET A 15 2.23 17.76 5.47
C MET A 15 1.88 16.79 4.33
N LEU A 16 1.10 17.24 3.34
CA LEU A 16 0.78 16.46 2.15
C LEU A 16 2.05 16.13 1.35
N SER A 17 2.92 17.11 1.12
CA SER A 17 4.20 16.87 0.44
C SER A 17 5.10 15.87 1.18
N GLU A 18 5.14 15.93 2.51
CA GLU A 18 5.89 15.00 3.36
C GLU A 18 5.34 13.57 3.27
N ARG A 19 4.03 13.39 3.06
CA ARG A 19 3.40 12.06 2.94
C ARG A 19 3.73 11.34 1.63
N LYS A 20 4.08 12.06 0.56
CA LYS A 20 4.38 11.46 -0.75
C LYS A 20 5.56 10.49 -0.73
N GLN A 21 6.60 10.77 0.05
CA GLN A 21 7.78 9.91 0.10
C GLN A 21 7.51 8.58 0.82
N PRO A 22 6.93 8.56 2.04
CA PRO A 22 6.45 7.34 2.67
C PRO A 22 5.56 6.47 1.78
N LEU A 23 4.58 7.08 1.08
CA LEU A 23 3.70 6.34 0.16
C LEU A 23 4.46 5.63 -0.96
N ARG A 24 5.45 6.30 -1.58
CA ARG A 24 6.31 5.67 -2.60
C ARG A 24 7.10 4.49 -2.06
N ASP A 25 7.54 4.58 -0.80
CA ASP A 25 8.31 3.52 -0.17
C ASP A 25 7.42 2.34 0.24
N GLU A 26 6.20 2.61 0.73
CA GLU A 26 5.15 1.63 1.01
C GLU A 26 4.75 0.85 -0.24
N ILE A 27 4.44 1.55 -1.35
CA ILE A 27 4.13 0.95 -2.66
C ILE A 27 5.29 0.06 -3.12
N ARG A 28 6.53 0.57 -3.05
CA ARG A 28 7.70 -0.20 -3.48
C ARG A 28 7.89 -1.46 -2.61
N ALA A 29 7.64 -1.38 -1.31
CA ALA A 29 7.73 -2.52 -0.41
C ALA A 29 6.63 -3.55 -0.71
N GLY A 30 5.38 -3.12 -0.94
CA GLY A 30 4.28 -4.00 -1.35
C GLY A 30 4.57 -4.73 -2.67
N LEU A 31 5.03 -4.00 -3.70
CA LEU A 31 5.42 -4.59 -4.99
C LEU A 31 6.58 -5.60 -4.85
N LYS A 32 7.52 -5.36 -3.93
CA LYS A 32 8.59 -6.34 -3.64
C LYS A 32 8.03 -7.60 -3.00
N ARG A 33 7.15 -7.47 -2.00
CA ARG A 33 6.46 -8.61 -1.35
C ARG A 33 5.71 -9.45 -2.38
N MET A 34 4.93 -8.81 -3.25
CA MET A 34 4.23 -9.51 -4.34
C MET A 34 5.14 -10.36 -5.24
N ARG A 35 6.40 -9.95 -5.41
CA ARG A 35 7.37 -10.65 -6.26
C ARG A 35 8.06 -11.81 -5.53
N THR A 36 8.31 -11.69 -4.22
CA THR A 36 9.11 -12.67 -3.45
C THR A 36 8.29 -13.56 -2.52
N GLU A 37 7.04 -13.17 -2.26
CA GLU A 37 6.05 -13.86 -1.42
C GLU A 37 4.78 -14.05 -2.26
N GLY A 38 4.95 -14.29 -3.57
CA GLY A 38 3.84 -14.49 -4.48
C GLY A 38 3.04 -15.76 -4.14
N TYR A 39 1.83 -15.88 -4.70
CA TYR A 39 0.95 -17.03 -4.46
C TYR A 39 1.65 -18.39 -4.59
N GLU A 40 2.51 -18.54 -5.59
CA GLU A 40 3.29 -19.77 -5.82
C GLU A 40 4.41 -19.98 -4.79
N ASP A 41 5.08 -18.90 -4.34
CA ASP A 41 6.12 -18.98 -3.30
C ASP A 41 5.52 -19.35 -1.93
N LEU A 42 4.28 -18.92 -1.67
CA LEU A 42 3.51 -19.27 -0.47
C LEU A 42 3.03 -20.72 -0.48
N LEU A 43 2.95 -21.35 -1.65
CA LEU A 43 2.47 -22.73 -1.85
C LEU A 43 3.64 -23.65 -2.21
N SER A 44 4.66 -23.72 -1.35
CA SER A 44 5.76 -24.66 -1.55
C SER A 44 5.36 -26.08 -1.12
N GLY A 45 5.61 -27.09 -1.96
CA GLY A 45 5.35 -28.50 -1.65
C GLY A 45 3.93 -28.97 -1.95
N THR A 46 3.42 -29.95 -1.19
CA THR A 46 2.02 -30.41 -1.31
C THR A 46 1.12 -29.53 -0.46
N SER A 47 0.54 -28.49 -1.05
CA SER A 47 -0.37 -27.58 -0.34
C SER A 47 -1.81 -28.08 -0.29
N ASP A 48 -2.44 -27.96 0.88
CA ASP A 48 -3.85 -28.29 1.06
C ASP A 48 -4.78 -27.11 0.69
N ALA A 49 -6.09 -27.28 0.91
CA ALA A 49 -7.08 -26.24 0.62
C ALA A 49 -6.98 -25.03 1.57
N GLY A 50 -6.55 -25.25 2.81
CA GLY A 50 -6.31 -24.19 3.79
C GLY A 50 -5.11 -23.33 3.38
N ASP A 51 -4.00 -23.97 3.02
CA ASP A 51 -2.79 -23.29 2.54
C ASP A 51 -3.11 -22.38 1.34
N LYS A 52 -3.85 -22.91 0.36
CA LYS A 52 -4.29 -22.15 -0.83
C LYS A 52 -5.17 -20.96 -0.49
N SER A 53 -6.02 -21.10 0.54
CA SER A 53 -6.90 -20.03 0.99
C SER A 53 -6.12 -18.91 1.68
N VAL A 54 -5.13 -19.27 2.51
CA VAL A 54 -4.25 -18.30 3.17
C VAL A 54 -3.36 -17.58 2.16
N ALA A 55 -2.72 -18.33 1.26
CA ALA A 55 -1.89 -17.75 0.20
C ALA A 55 -2.67 -16.75 -0.66
N LYS A 56 -3.93 -17.08 -0.97
CA LYS A 56 -4.83 -16.19 -1.72
C LYS A 56 -5.13 -14.93 -0.93
N LEU A 57 -5.53 -15.07 0.34
CA LEU A 57 -5.86 -13.93 1.19
C LEU A 57 -4.67 -12.97 1.34
N LEU A 58 -3.47 -13.48 1.57
CA LEU A 58 -2.26 -12.67 1.71
C LEU A 58 -1.93 -11.92 0.41
N THR A 59 -2.10 -12.58 -0.72
CA THR A 59 -1.93 -11.96 -2.05
C THR A 59 -2.95 -10.85 -2.27
N ASP A 60 -4.22 -11.11 -1.99
CA ASP A 60 -5.33 -10.15 -2.17
C ASP A 60 -5.14 -8.92 -1.27
N VAL A 61 -4.75 -9.11 0.00
CA VAL A 61 -4.46 -8.01 0.93
C VAL A 61 -3.28 -7.17 0.44
N THR A 62 -2.17 -7.80 0.06
CA THR A 62 -0.99 -7.07 -0.43
C THR A 62 -1.31 -6.25 -1.68
N ASN A 63 -2.12 -6.80 -2.59
CA ASN A 63 -2.59 -6.09 -3.78
C ASN A 63 -3.46 -4.89 -3.40
N ALA A 64 -4.39 -5.08 -2.46
CA ALA A 64 -5.27 -4.01 -1.99
C ALA A 64 -4.50 -2.87 -1.31
N GLU A 65 -3.47 -3.19 -0.53
CA GLU A 65 -2.56 -2.20 0.08
C GLU A 65 -1.87 -1.34 -0.99
N VAL A 66 -1.25 -1.98 -1.99
CA VAL A 66 -0.55 -1.27 -3.08
C VAL A 66 -1.51 -0.37 -3.86
N VAL A 67 -2.72 -0.84 -4.16
CA VAL A 67 -3.73 -0.04 -4.89
C VAL A 67 -4.18 1.16 -4.04
N ARG A 68 -4.46 0.95 -2.75
CA ARG A 68 -4.84 2.03 -1.84
C ARG A 68 -3.77 3.11 -1.78
N ASP A 69 -2.52 2.71 -1.58
CA ASP A 69 -1.40 3.65 -1.43
C ASP A 69 -1.11 4.40 -2.74
N ALA A 70 -1.31 3.75 -3.89
CA ALA A 70 -1.19 4.39 -5.20
C ALA A 70 -2.29 5.44 -5.44
N VAL A 71 -3.53 5.16 -5.01
CA VAL A 71 -4.64 6.14 -5.06
C VAL A 71 -4.35 7.30 -4.11
N GLU A 72 -3.91 7.03 -2.88
CA GLU A 72 -3.55 8.10 -1.93
C GLU A 72 -2.44 8.98 -2.50
N LEU A 73 -1.42 8.40 -3.15
CA LEU A 73 -0.35 9.17 -3.78
C LEU A 73 -0.83 10.05 -4.93
N GLN A 74 -1.91 9.68 -5.61
CA GLN A 74 -2.52 10.51 -6.64
C GLN A 74 -3.29 11.70 -6.04
N ASP A 75 -3.94 11.49 -4.89
CA ASP A 75 -4.78 12.50 -4.24
C ASP A 75 -3.98 13.54 -3.43
N VAL A 76 -2.76 13.18 -3.01
CA VAL A 76 -1.83 14.00 -2.20
C VAL A 76 -0.82 14.73 -3.08
#